data_AF-A0A6G3MIC1-F1
#
_entry.id   AF-A0A6G3MIC1-F1
#
_cell.length_a   1.000
_cell.length_b   1.000
_cell.length_c   1.000
_cell.angle_alpha   90.00
_cell.angle_beta   90.00
_cell.angle_gamma   90.00
#
_symmetry.space_group_name_H-M   'P 1'
#
loop_
_entity.id
_entity.type
_entity.pdbx_description
1 polymer ?
#
loop_
_entity_poly.entity_id
_entity_poly.type
_entity_poly.pdbx_seq_one_letter_code
_entity_poly.pdbx_strand_id
1 'polypeptide(L)'
;MEQIKGQILQISRYPHNTYCCDCGDRDALFVNITIGSFVCRSCCKILIGLNPPHCIKSLEDSQFTRSELEIISMNGNALVNLIYLLRIPEKLIGKEFFTNKSKKDFLKTKYVKKEWKMKDPHGIKMAYACSNQRQNEKGLKCNPTDRYDICGRIIDEK
;
A
#
# COMPACT_ATOMS: atom_id res chain seq x y z
N MET A 1 11.28 0.55 22.02
CA MET A 1 9.87 0.40 21.60
C MET A 1 9.34 1.72 21.04
N GLU A 2 9.41 2.83 21.81
CA GLU A 2 8.93 4.16 21.37
C GLU A 2 9.58 4.68 20.07
N GLN A 3 10.88 4.41 19.88
CA GLN A 3 11.61 4.82 18.67
C GLN A 3 11.10 4.15 17.38
N ILE A 4 10.66 2.88 17.45
CA ILE A 4 10.18 2.13 16.27
C ILE A 4 8.85 2.70 15.79
N LYS A 5 7.93 2.97 16.74
CA LYS A 5 6.63 3.57 16.43
C LYS A 5 6.82 4.95 15.79
N GLY A 6 7.73 5.76 16.32
CA GLY A 6 8.09 7.06 15.73
C GLY A 6 8.53 6.94 14.27
N GLN A 7 9.34 5.94 13.92
CA GLN A 7 9.77 5.70 12.53
C GLN A 7 8.60 5.30 11.61
N ILE A 8 7.72 4.41 12.07
CA ILE A 8 6.53 4.00 11.29
C ILE A 8 5.61 5.20 11.04
N LEU A 9 5.43 6.08 12.03
CA LEU A 9 4.65 7.31 11.88
C LEU A 9 5.27 8.31 10.88
N GLN A 10 6.59 8.31 10.71
CA GLN A 10 7.21 9.09 9.63
C GLN A 10 6.91 8.47 8.26
N ILE A 11 7.02 7.13 8.14
CA ILE A 11 6.71 6.42 6.90
C ILE A 11 5.23 6.61 6.52
N SER A 12 4.31 6.60 7.48
CA SER A 12 2.87 6.77 7.22
C SER A 12 2.51 8.13 6.63
N ARG A 13 3.39 9.13 6.77
CA ARG A 13 3.19 10.49 6.25
C ARG A 13 3.65 10.66 4.80
N TYR A 14 4.26 9.64 4.20
CA TYR A 14 4.61 9.70 2.78
C TYR A 14 3.34 9.81 1.92
N PRO A 15 3.36 10.54 0.78
CA PRO A 15 2.15 10.89 0.02
C PRO A 15 1.24 9.71 -0.31
N HIS A 16 1.80 8.57 -0.69
CA HIS A 16 1.04 7.36 -1.03
C HIS A 16 0.50 6.60 0.19
N ASN A 17 1.11 6.81 1.36
CA ASN A 17 0.77 6.11 2.60
C ASN A 17 -0.33 6.82 3.41
N THR A 18 -0.62 8.09 3.13
CA THR A 18 -1.71 8.82 3.79
C THR A 18 -3.10 8.40 3.30
N TYR A 19 -3.18 7.67 2.19
CA TYR A 19 -4.42 7.17 1.61
C TYR A 19 -4.48 5.65 1.73
N CYS A 20 -5.68 5.10 1.92
CA CYS A 20 -5.86 3.66 2.04
C CYS A 20 -5.38 2.96 0.77
N CYS A 21 -4.46 2.00 0.92
CA CYS A 21 -3.89 1.22 -0.19
C CYS A 21 -4.95 0.49 -1.03
N ASP A 22 -6.14 0.27 -0.48
CA ASP A 22 -7.18 -0.56 -1.09
C ASP A 22 -8.35 0.21 -1.67
N CYS A 23 -8.81 1.26 -0.99
CA CYS A 23 -9.98 2.03 -1.45
C CYS A 23 -9.71 3.51 -1.69
N GLY A 24 -8.50 4.01 -1.40
CA GLY A 24 -8.15 5.41 -1.59
C GLY A 24 -8.75 6.39 -0.56
N ASP A 25 -9.46 5.91 0.47
CA ASP A 25 -9.96 6.79 1.55
C ASP A 25 -8.79 7.50 2.27
N ARG A 26 -9.00 8.75 2.69
CA ARG A 26 -7.97 9.64 3.27
C ARG A 26 -7.47 9.30 4.69
N ASP A 27 -7.91 8.19 5.28
CA ASP A 27 -7.62 7.83 6.68
C ASP A 27 -6.94 6.46 6.80
N ALA A 28 -5.71 6.35 6.32
CA ALA A 28 -4.91 5.13 6.40
C ALA A 28 -4.27 4.92 7.79
N LEU A 29 -5.11 4.72 8.81
CA LEU A 29 -4.70 4.64 10.22
C LEU A 29 -4.21 3.26 10.68
N PHE A 30 -4.27 2.25 9.80
CA PHE A 30 -3.90 0.87 10.12
C PHE A 30 -2.79 0.39 9.20
N VAL A 31 -1.89 -0.42 9.73
CA VAL A 31 -0.83 -1.09 9.00
C VAL A 31 -1.19 -2.55 8.79
N ASN A 32 -1.24 -2.96 7.53
CA ASN A 32 -1.28 -4.36 7.12
C ASN A 32 0.15 -4.92 7.07
N ILE A 33 0.55 -5.59 8.14
CA ILE A 33 1.88 -6.16 8.35
C ILE A 33 2.19 -7.27 7.34
N THR A 34 1.19 -8.05 6.93
CA THR A 34 1.37 -9.16 5.98
C THR A 34 2.03 -8.72 4.67
N ILE A 35 1.79 -7.48 4.24
CA ILE A 35 2.33 -6.96 2.96
C ILE A 35 3.06 -5.62 3.10
N GLY A 36 3.03 -4.97 4.27
CA GLY A 36 3.65 -3.66 4.49
C GLY A 36 2.90 -2.51 3.81
N SER A 37 1.58 -2.41 4.00
CA SER A 37 0.75 -1.31 3.48
C SER A 37 -0.06 -0.62 4.58
N PHE A 38 -0.54 0.59 4.30
CA PHE A 38 -1.40 1.40 5.15
C PHE A 38 -2.83 1.41 4.59
N VAL A 39 -3.81 1.13 5.46
CA VAL A 39 -5.21 0.92 5.09
C VAL A 39 -6.16 1.62 6.07
N CYS A 40 -7.39 1.90 5.61
CA CYS A 40 -8.41 2.49 6.47
C CYS A 40 -9.09 1.45 7.37
N ARG A 41 -9.87 1.93 8.34
CA ARG A 41 -10.63 1.10 9.28
C ARG A 41 -11.58 0.11 8.59
N SER A 42 -12.22 0.53 7.50
CA SER A 42 -13.16 -0.31 6.74
C SER A 42 -12.44 -1.48 6.07
N CYS A 43 -11.35 -1.22 5.33
CA CYS A 43 -10.57 -2.26 4.67
C CYS A 43 -9.88 -3.20 5.67
N CYS A 44 -9.35 -2.67 6.78
CA CYS A 44 -8.80 -3.46 7.89
C CYS A 44 -9.74 -4.60 8.32
N LYS A 45 -11.01 -4.30 8.61
CA LYS A 45 -12.00 -5.32 9.03
C LYS A 45 -12.20 -6.42 8.00
N ILE A 46 -12.17 -6.07 6.72
CA ILE A 46 -12.35 -7.04 5.64
C ILE A 46 -11.10 -7.92 5.50
N LEU A 47 -9.91 -7.33 5.57
CA LEU A 47 -8.62 -8.02 5.45
C LEU A 47 -8.40 -9.07 6.54
N ILE A 48 -8.81 -8.77 7.78
CA ILE A 48 -8.78 -9.73 8.90
C ILE A 48 -9.75 -10.90 8.65
N GLY A 49 -10.86 -10.64 7.96
CA GLY A 49 -11.86 -11.66 7.60
C GLY A 49 -11.58 -12.42 6.30
N LEU A 50 -10.42 -12.21 5.65
CA LEU A 50 -9.99 -13.03 4.51
C LEU A 50 -9.44 -14.37 4.97
N ASN A 51 -9.27 -15.29 4.02
CA ASN A 51 -8.63 -16.58 4.26
C ASN A 51 -7.50 -16.79 3.23
N PRO A 52 -6.21 -16.79 3.64
CA PRO A 52 -5.74 -16.58 5.02
C PRO A 52 -5.96 -15.14 5.51
N PRO A 53 -6.14 -14.92 6.83
CA PRO A 53 -6.33 -13.59 7.39
C PRO A 53 -5.03 -12.79 7.33
N HIS A 54 -5.14 -11.48 7.05
CA HIS A 54 -3.99 -10.59 7.13
C HIS A 54 -3.74 -10.13 8.57
N CYS A 55 -2.48 -9.94 8.92
CA CYS A 55 -2.05 -9.36 10.19
C CYS A 55 -2.16 -7.83 10.12
N ILE A 56 -3.07 -7.24 10.89
CA ILE A 56 -3.29 -5.79 10.93
C ILE A 56 -2.96 -5.22 12.30
N LYS A 57 -2.33 -4.05 12.35
CA LYS A 57 -2.05 -3.28 13.56
C LYS A 57 -2.50 -1.83 13.38
N SER A 58 -2.98 -1.19 14.44
CA SER A 58 -3.34 0.24 14.40
C SER A 58 -2.12 1.10 14.72
N LEU A 59 -2.01 2.25 14.04
CA LEU A 59 -0.90 3.19 14.29
C LEU A 59 -0.96 3.83 15.68
N GLU A 60 -2.16 3.93 16.26
CA GLU A 60 -2.39 4.67 17.51
C GLU A 60 -2.04 3.85 18.75
N ASP A 61 -2.43 2.57 18.77
CA ASP A 61 -2.46 1.75 19.99
C ASP A 61 -1.59 0.49 19.93
N SER A 62 -1.01 0.17 18.77
CA SER A 62 -0.23 -1.06 18.60
C SER A 62 1.26 -0.86 18.85
N GLN A 63 1.90 -1.92 19.35
CA GLN A 63 3.35 -2.04 19.45
C GLN A 63 3.89 -2.77 18.21
N PHE A 64 5.05 -2.31 17.73
CA PHE A 64 5.69 -2.85 16.53
C PHE A 64 7.06 -3.42 16.85
N THR A 65 7.42 -4.50 16.16
CA THR A 65 8.75 -5.11 16.24
C THR A 65 9.67 -4.54 15.16
N ARG A 66 10.97 -4.80 15.27
CA ARG A 66 11.94 -4.35 14.28
C ARG A 66 11.73 -5.01 12.91
N SER A 67 11.41 -6.31 12.88
CA SER A 67 11.11 -7.02 11.63
C SER A 67 9.84 -6.48 10.95
N GLU A 68 8.85 -6.05 11.73
CA GLU A 68 7.66 -5.40 11.17
C GLU A 68 7.99 -4.03 10.55
N LEU A 69 8.82 -3.23 11.22
CA LEU A 69 9.33 -1.98 10.66
C LEU A 69 10.08 -2.22 9.34
N GLU A 70 10.90 -3.26 9.25
CA GLU A 70 11.61 -3.62 8.01
C GLU A 70 10.64 -3.96 6.88
N ILE A 71 9.59 -4.74 7.16
CA ILE A 71 8.55 -5.03 6.15
C ILE A 71 7.84 -3.74 5.70
N ILE A 72 7.55 -2.83 6.62
CA ILE A 72 6.88 -1.55 6.32
C ILE A 72 7.80 -0.64 5.51
N SER A 73 9.07 -0.51 5.89
CA SER A 73 10.04 0.39 5.25
C SER A 73 10.48 -0.09 3.87
N MET A 74 10.54 -1.41 3.65
CA MET A 74 10.85 -2.01 2.35
C MET A 74 9.66 -2.00 1.38
N ASN A 75 8.44 -1.75 1.87
CA ASN A 75 7.24 -1.67 1.05
C ASN A 75 6.63 -0.26 1.09
N GLY A 76 5.37 -0.13 1.56
CA GLY A 76 4.56 1.07 1.40
C GLY A 76 3.59 0.96 0.23
N ASN A 77 2.59 1.84 0.25
CA ASN A 77 1.41 1.72 -0.61
C ASN A 77 1.74 1.84 -2.10
N ALA A 78 2.68 2.71 -2.46
CA ALA A 78 3.11 2.86 -3.85
C ALA A 78 3.62 1.54 -4.45
N LEU A 79 4.56 0.89 -3.75
CA LEU A 79 5.13 -0.38 -4.19
C LEU A 79 4.10 -1.52 -4.14
N VAL A 80 3.28 -1.58 -3.09
CA VAL A 80 2.23 -2.59 -2.97
C VAL A 80 1.22 -2.46 -4.11
N ASN A 81 0.77 -1.25 -4.43
CA ASN A 81 -0.13 -1.02 -5.56
C ASN A 81 0.54 -1.38 -6.89
N LEU A 82 1.80 -1.00 -7.09
CA LEU A 82 2.55 -1.39 -8.28
C LEU A 82 2.63 -2.91 -8.45
N ILE A 83 2.77 -3.67 -7.36
CA ILE A 83 2.85 -5.15 -7.41
C ILE A 83 1.47 -5.78 -7.60
N TYR A 84 0.45 -5.30 -6.89
CA TYR A 84 -0.85 -5.97 -6.79
C TYR A 84 -1.88 -5.48 -7.80
N LEU A 85 -1.67 -4.30 -8.40
CA LEU A 85 -2.59 -3.69 -9.36
C LEU A 85 -1.96 -3.51 -10.75
N LEU A 86 -0.75 -4.02 -11.00
CA LEU A 86 -0.03 -3.85 -12.27
C LEU A 86 -0.88 -4.17 -13.50
N ARG A 87 -1.67 -5.24 -13.42
CA ARG A 87 -2.47 -5.77 -14.53
C ARG A 87 -3.96 -5.49 -14.35
N ILE A 88 -4.32 -4.51 -13.53
CA ILE A 88 -5.72 -4.16 -13.35
C ILE A 88 -6.29 -3.63 -14.68
N PRO A 89 -7.44 -4.14 -15.15
CA PRO A 89 -8.10 -3.57 -16.31
C PRO A 89 -8.44 -2.10 -16.06
N GLU A 90 -8.16 -1.24 -17.04
CA GLU A 90 -8.39 0.21 -16.95
C GLU A 90 -9.84 0.56 -16.54
N LYS A 91 -10.81 -0.19 -17.07
CA LYS A 91 -12.24 -0.10 -16.71
C LYS A 91 -12.58 -0.33 -15.23
N LEU A 92 -11.63 -0.83 -14.44
CA LEU A 92 -11.77 -1.04 -12.99
C LEU A 92 -11.00 0.00 -12.16
N ILE A 93 -10.13 0.80 -12.79
CA ILE A 93 -9.40 1.89 -12.12
C ILE A 93 -10.41 2.99 -11.76
N GLY A 94 -10.28 3.54 -10.55
CA GLY A 94 -11.11 4.67 -10.10
C GLY A 94 -12.58 4.32 -9.83
N LYS A 95 -12.99 3.06 -9.92
CA LYS A 95 -14.32 2.66 -9.45
C LYS A 95 -14.36 2.74 -7.93
N GLU A 96 -15.15 3.67 -7.42
CA GLU A 96 -15.42 3.80 -5.99
C GLU A 96 -16.14 2.54 -5.49
N PHE A 97 -15.55 1.85 -4.51
CA PHE A 97 -16.17 0.69 -3.87
C PHE A 97 -17.19 1.17 -2.84
N PHE A 98 -18.35 1.62 -3.32
CA PHE A 98 -19.38 2.26 -2.49
C PHE A 98 -19.98 1.35 -1.41
N THR A 99 -19.92 0.02 -1.60
CA THR A 99 -20.53 -0.94 -0.67
C THR A 99 -19.48 -1.86 -0.05
N ASN A 100 -19.70 -2.28 1.20
CA ASN A 100 -18.83 -3.26 1.87
C ASN A 100 -18.73 -4.59 1.11
N LYS A 101 -19.80 -5.03 0.43
CA LYS A 101 -19.79 -6.24 -0.42
C LYS A 101 -18.83 -6.06 -1.60
N SER A 102 -18.93 -4.94 -2.32
CA SER A 102 -18.02 -4.61 -3.42
C SER A 102 -16.55 -4.50 -2.97
N LYS A 103 -16.29 -3.89 -1.80
CA LYS A 103 -14.95 -3.86 -1.18
C LYS A 103 -14.43 -5.26 -0.88
N LYS A 104 -15.26 -6.14 -0.31
CA LYS A 104 -14.87 -7.52 0.01
C LYS A 104 -14.52 -8.33 -1.23
N ASP A 105 -15.31 -8.23 -2.28
CA ASP A 105 -15.06 -8.96 -3.53
C ASP A 105 -13.82 -8.44 -4.25
N PHE A 106 -13.60 -7.12 -4.22
CA PHE A 106 -12.36 -6.51 -4.71
C PHE A 106 -11.14 -7.01 -3.95
N LEU A 107 -11.17 -6.98 -2.61
CA LEU A 107 -10.05 -7.42 -1.77
C LEU A 107 -9.74 -8.91 -1.92
N LYS A 108 -10.77 -9.75 -2.07
CA LYS A 108 -10.58 -11.17 -2.43
C LYS A 108 -9.91 -11.31 -3.79
N THR A 109 -10.31 -10.53 -4.76
CA THR A 109 -9.72 -10.58 -6.11
C THR A 109 -8.25 -10.13 -6.09
N LYS A 110 -7.95 -9.04 -5.36
CA LYS A 110 -6.60 -8.49 -5.19
C LYS A 110 -5.67 -9.43 -4.42
N TYR A 111 -6.10 -9.98 -3.28
CA TYR A 111 -5.19 -10.67 -2.35
C TYR A 111 -5.33 -12.18 -2.29
N VAL A 112 -6.54 -12.73 -2.50
CA VAL A 112 -6.78 -14.18 -2.50
C VAL A 112 -6.56 -14.76 -3.89
N LYS A 113 -7.27 -14.23 -4.89
CA LYS A 113 -7.12 -14.67 -6.30
C LYS A 113 -5.83 -14.15 -6.93
N LYS A 114 -5.30 -13.03 -6.43
CA LYS A 114 -4.09 -12.36 -6.94
C LYS A 114 -4.17 -12.09 -8.44
N GLU A 115 -5.37 -11.74 -8.91
CA GLU A 115 -5.71 -11.71 -10.34
C GLU A 115 -4.82 -10.74 -11.14
N TRP A 116 -4.49 -9.60 -10.54
CA TRP A 116 -3.70 -8.54 -11.17
C TRP A 116 -2.27 -8.46 -10.62
N LYS A 117 -1.91 -9.37 -9.71
CA LYS A 117 -0.60 -9.39 -9.09
C LYS A 117 0.48 -9.78 -10.10
N MET A 118 1.62 -9.10 -10.05
CA MET A 118 2.81 -9.54 -10.75
C MET A 118 3.28 -10.92 -10.25
N LYS A 119 3.63 -11.82 -11.19
CA LYS A 119 4.10 -13.18 -10.88
C LYS A 119 5.44 -13.18 -10.15
N ASP A 120 6.39 -12.38 -10.63
CA ASP A 120 7.70 -12.17 -10.02
C ASP A 120 7.94 -10.67 -9.74
N PRO A 121 7.75 -10.20 -8.50
CA PRO A 121 7.94 -8.80 -8.17
C PRO A 121 9.41 -8.43 -7.88
N HIS A 122 10.38 -9.35 -7.96
CA HIS A 122 11.76 -9.08 -7.55
C HIS A 122 12.38 -7.92 -8.34
N GLY A 123 12.25 -7.95 -9.68
CA GLY A 123 12.75 -6.88 -10.55
C GLY A 123 12.13 -5.51 -10.23
N ILE A 124 10.81 -5.47 -9.99
CA ILE A 124 10.13 -4.21 -9.59
C ILE A 124 10.64 -3.71 -8.25
N LYS A 125 10.80 -4.58 -7.25
CA LYS A 125 11.30 -4.19 -5.93
C LYS A 125 12.71 -3.60 -6.03
N MET A 126 13.59 -4.21 -6.82
CA MET A 126 14.95 -3.71 -7.06
C MET A 126 14.94 -2.36 -7.78
N ALA A 127 14.14 -2.21 -8.84
CA ALA A 127 14.01 -0.96 -9.57
C ALA A 127 13.44 0.17 -8.69
N TYR A 128 12.45 -0.14 -7.85
CA TYR A 128 11.83 0.82 -6.93
C TYR A 128 12.83 1.27 -5.84
N ALA A 129 13.57 0.33 -5.24
CA ALA A 129 14.60 0.64 -4.25
C ALA A 129 15.72 1.52 -4.82
N CYS A 130 16.23 1.19 -6.01
CA CYS A 130 17.27 1.96 -6.70
C CYS A 130 16.79 3.38 -7.05
N SER A 131 15.52 3.52 -7.44
CA SER A 131 14.93 4.83 -7.75
C SER A 131 14.80 5.72 -6.52
N ASN A 132 14.38 5.17 -5.37
CA ASN A 132 14.31 5.91 -4.12
C ASN A 132 15.69 6.31 -3.57
N GLN A 133 16.71 5.47 -3.74
CA GLN A 133 18.09 5.82 -3.37
C GLN A 133 18.57 7.06 -4.14
N ARG A 134 18.39 7.07 -5.46
CA ARG A 134 18.76 8.22 -6.32
C ARG A 134 17.99 9.49 -6.00
N GLN A 135 16.72 9.39 -5.57
CA GLN A 135 15.93 10.55 -5.17
C GLN A 135 16.40 11.14 -3.84
N ASN A 136 16.79 10.29 -2.88
CA ASN A 136 17.36 10.72 -1.60
C ASN A 136 18.72 11.42 -1.79
N GLU A 137 19.57 10.93 -2.70
CA GLU A 137 20.87 11.55 -3.02
C GLU A 137 20.73 12.93 -3.69
N LYS A 138 19.68 13.13 -4.49
CA LYS A 138 19.42 14.39 -5.21
C LYS A 138 18.57 15.39 -4.40
N GLY A 139 18.09 15.04 -3.21
CA GLY A 139 17.27 15.92 -2.38
C GLY A 139 15.89 16.27 -2.98
N LEU A 140 15.41 15.52 -3.98
CA LEU A 140 14.08 15.74 -4.58
C LEU A 140 12.98 15.11 -3.70
N LYS A 141 11.98 15.90 -3.32
CA LYS A 141 10.77 15.43 -2.62
C LYS A 141 9.78 14.82 -3.63
N CYS A 142 9.77 13.48 -3.73
CA CYS A 142 8.90 12.58 -4.54
C CYS A 142 8.81 12.87 -6.07
N ASN A 143 8.65 11.94 -7.02
CA ASN A 143 7.89 10.67 -7.06
C ASN A 143 8.41 9.73 -8.18
N PRO A 144 8.54 8.40 -7.99
CA PRO A 144 8.81 7.45 -9.09
C PRO A 144 7.57 6.93 -9.83
N THR A 145 6.37 7.44 -9.54
CA THR A 145 5.11 7.01 -10.17
C THR A 145 4.40 8.17 -10.85
N ASP A 146 5.05 8.88 -11.78
CA ASP A 146 4.33 9.87 -12.60
C ASP A 146 3.23 9.23 -13.46
N ARG A 147 3.17 7.89 -13.52
CA ARG A 147 2.04 7.16 -14.11
C ARG A 147 0.91 6.88 -13.13
N TYR A 148 1.02 7.09 -11.83
CA TYR A 148 -0.08 6.81 -10.90
C TYR A 148 -0.15 7.86 -9.80
N ASP A 149 -1.27 8.58 -9.72
CA ASP A 149 -1.52 9.55 -8.67
C ASP A 149 -1.64 8.87 -7.29
N ILE A 150 -1.83 9.71 -6.27
CA ILE A 150 -1.93 9.31 -4.86
C ILE A 150 -3.07 8.28 -4.61
N CYS A 151 -4.00 8.12 -5.56
CA CYS A 151 -5.10 7.18 -5.53
C CYS A 151 -4.91 5.98 -6.48
N GLY A 152 -3.77 5.87 -7.17
CA GLY A 152 -3.50 4.84 -8.18
C GLY A 152 -4.14 5.09 -9.55
N ARG A 153 -4.49 6.34 -9.88
CA ARG A 153 -5.03 6.74 -11.21
C ARG A 153 -3.91 7.09 -12.17
N ILE A 154 -4.05 6.73 -13.45
CA ILE A 154 -3.06 7.14 -14.45
C ILE A 154 -3.00 8.67 -14.52
N ILE A 155 -1.81 9.25 -14.37
CA ILE A 155 -1.58 10.67 -14.65
C ILE A 155 -1.20 10.72 -16.13
N ASP A 156 -2.10 11.21 -16.97
CA ASP A 156 -1.86 11.31 -18.41
C ASP A 156 -0.63 12.19 -18.70
N GLU A 157 0.31 11.66 -19.48
CA GLU A 157 1.39 12.42 -20.09
C GLU A 157 0.79 13.38 -21.14
N LYS A 158 1.02 14.68 -20.98
CA LYS A 158 0.82 15.65 -22.07
C LYS A 158 1.96 15.55 -23.08
#